data_AF-A0A9E5DJB9-F1
#
_entry.id   AF-A0A9E5DJB9-F1
#
_cell.length_a   1.000
_cell.length_b   1.000
_cell.length_c   1.000
_cell.angle_alpha   90.00
_cell.angle_beta   90.00
_cell.angle_gamma   90.00
#
_symmetry.space_group_name_H-M   'P 1'
#
loop_
_entity.id
_entity.type
_entity.pdbx_description
1 polymer ?
#
loop_
_entity_poly.entity_id
_entity_poly.type
_entity_poly.pdbx_seq_one_letter_code
_entity_poly.pdbx_strand_id
1 'polypeptide(L)' 'MALYKPGRSRKEVIEGILRDLDPSLRDLARSILENMRLEELAELKSEDLLRILEEKRKLSKQK' A
#
# COMPACT_ATOMS: atom_id res chain seq x y z
N MET A 1 -0.20 12.76 -9.75
CA MET A 1 0.08 11.90 -10.92
C MET A 1 -0.56 10.55 -10.65
N ALA A 2 -1.51 10.11 -11.50
CA ALA A 2 -2.12 8.79 -11.36
C ALA A 2 -1.07 7.70 -11.64
N LEU A 3 -0.93 6.75 -10.72
CA LEU A 3 0.14 5.74 -10.69
C LEU A 3 -0.06 4.59 -11.70
N TYR A 4 -1.16 4.59 -12.45
CA TYR A 4 -1.58 3.44 -13.23
C TYR A 4 -1.29 3.58 -14.73
N LYS A 5 -0.44 2.69 -15.25
CA LYS A 5 -0.30 2.42 -16.69
C LYS A 5 -0.97 1.08 -17.00
N PRO A 6 -1.90 1.00 -17.97
CA PRO A 6 -2.52 -0.26 -18.36
C PRO A 6 -1.44 -1.18 -18.96
N GLY A 7 -1.15 -2.30 -18.29
CA GLY A 7 -0.10 -3.26 -18.67
C GLY A 7 0.78 -3.73 -17.52
N ARG A 8 0.78 -3.04 -16.37
CA ARG A 8 1.49 -3.53 -15.17
C ARG A 8 0.63 -4.55 -14.42
N SER A 9 1.25 -5.67 -14.06
CA SER A 9 0.61 -6.65 -13.20
C SER A 9 0.38 -6.06 -11.81
N ARG A 10 -0.69 -6.47 -11.12
CA ARG A 10 -0.97 -6.07 -9.71
C ARG A 10 0.28 -6.17 -8.84
N LYS A 11 1.04 -7.26 -9.02
CA LYS A 11 2.30 -7.51 -8.33
C LYS A 11 3.33 -6.40 -8.53
N GLU A 12 3.50 -5.90 -9.75
CA GLU A 12 4.48 -4.85 -10.07
C GLU A 12 4.07 -3.49 -9.48
N VAL A 13 2.77 -3.20 -9.44
CA VAL A 13 2.25 -1.98 -8.80
C VAL A 13 2.53 -2.02 -7.30
N ILE A 14 2.20 -3.13 -6.64
CA ILE A 14 2.44 -3.32 -5.21
C ILE A 14 3.94 -3.23 -4.90
N GLU A 15 4.79 -3.94 -5.64
CA GLU A 15 6.25 -3.89 -5.44
C GLU A 15 6.82 -2.49 -5.67
N GLY A 16 6.27 -1.71 -6.62
CA GLY A 16 6.63 -0.31 -6.80
C GLY A 16 6.32 0.54 -5.57
N ILE A 17 5.11 0.42 -5.03
CA ILE A 17 4.68 1.14 -3.82
C ILE A 17 5.53 0.74 -2.60
N LEU A 18 5.80 -0.56 -2.44
CA LEU A 18 6.58 -1.09 -1.32
C LEU A 18 8.05 -0.66 -1.35
N ARG A 19 8.61 -0.43 -2.55
CA ARG A 19 10.02 -0.03 -2.71
C ARG A 19 10.31 1.32 -2.06
N ASP A 20 9.39 2.26 -2.20
CA ASP A 20 9.49 3.62 -1.63
C ASP A 20 9.14 3.67 -0.13
N LEU A 21 8.70 2.54 0.43
CA LEU A 21 8.25 2.41 1.81
C LEU A 21 9.35 1.84 2.71
N ASP A 22 9.36 2.29 3.97
CA ASP A 22 10.28 1.80 4.99
C ASP A 22 10.20 0.27 5.14
N PRO A 23 11.34 -0.44 5.21
CA PRO A 23 11.36 -1.90 5.31
C PRO A 23 10.51 -2.47 6.44
N SER A 24 10.44 -1.77 7.56
CA SER A 24 9.66 -2.17 8.75
C SER A 24 8.15 -2.13 8.55
N LEU A 25 7.67 -1.41 7.53
CA LEU A 25 6.26 -1.26 7.22
C LEU A 25 5.83 -2.08 5.99
N ARG A 26 6.78 -2.66 5.25
CA ARG A 26 6.49 -3.36 3.99
C ARG A 26 5.57 -4.56 4.14
N ASP A 27 5.74 -5.38 5.18
CA ASP A 27 4.91 -6.56 5.37
C ASP A 27 3.45 -6.18 5.67
N LEU A 28 3.27 -5.15 6.52
CA LEU A 28 1.95 -4.61 6.82
C LEU A 28 1.32 -3.96 5.58
N ALA A 29 2.09 -3.13 4.86
CA ALA A 29 1.66 -2.50 3.62
C ALA A 29 1.28 -3.53 2.57
N ARG A 30 2.08 -4.60 2.40
CA ARG A 30 1.79 -5.70 1.46
C ARG A 30 0.45 -6.33 1.77
N SER A 31 0.18 -6.67 3.04
CA SER A 31 -1.11 -7.24 3.44
C SER A 31 -2.30 -6.34 3.11
N ILE A 32 -2.14 -5.02 3.25
CA ILE A 32 -3.20 -4.04 2.92
C ILE A 32 -3.40 -3.98 1.40
N LEU A 33 -2.31 -3.80 0.66
CA LEU A 33 -2.31 -3.64 -0.79
C LEU A 33 -2.79 -4.91 -1.52
N GLU A 34 -2.54 -6.10 -0.97
CA GLU A 34 -3.05 -7.37 -1.49
C GLU A 34 -4.55 -7.57 -1.26
N ASN A 35 -5.15 -6.84 -0.31
CA ASN A 35 -6.59 -6.89 -0.06
C ASN A 35 -7.38 -5.79 -0.79
N MET A 36 -6.72 -4.77 -1.34
CA MET A 36 -7.37 -3.72 -2.12
C MET A 36 -7.82 -4.20 -3.51
N ARG A 37 -8.77 -3.52 -4.12
CA ARG A 37 -9.10 -3.71 -5.53
C ARG A 37 -8.08 -3.02 -6.42
N LEU A 38 -8.04 -3.41 -7.70
CA LEU A 38 -7.07 -2.85 -8.64
C LEU A 38 -7.35 -1.36 -8.91
N GLU A 39 -8.62 -0.97 -8.94
CA GLU A 39 -9.03 0.44 -9.08
C GLU A 39 -8.58 1.27 -7.87
N GLU A 40 -8.72 0.72 -6.66
CA GLU A 40 -8.27 1.37 -5.43
C GLU A 40 -6.74 1.55 -5.42
N LEU A 41 -5.98 0.53 -5.85
CA LEU A 41 -4.53 0.62 -5.98
C LEU A 41 -4.09 1.68 -7.00
N ALA A 42 -4.86 1.88 -8.07
CA ALA A 42 -4.56 2.87 -9.11
C ALA A 42 -4.75 4.32 -8.62
N GLU A 43 -5.71 4.53 -7.71
CA GLU A 43 -6.02 5.83 -7.12
C GLU A 43 -5.30 6.09 -5.78
N LEU A 44 -4.71 5.06 -5.19
CA LEU A 44 -4.04 5.13 -3.90
C LEU A 44 -2.89 6.15 -3.92
N LYS A 45 -2.98 7.14 -3.02
CA LYS A 45 -1.87 8.07 -2.76
C LYS A 45 -1.00 7.54 -1.63
N SER A 46 0.28 7.91 -1.66
CA SER A 46 1.25 7.51 -0.62
C SER A 46 0.83 8.01 0.77
N GLU A 47 0.23 9.21 0.87
CA GLU A 47 -0.28 9.78 2.12
C GLU A 47 -1.38 8.94 2.75
N ASP A 48 -2.33 8.46 1.93
CA ASP A 48 -3.43 7.61 2.39
C ASP A 48 -2.91 6.27 2.91
N LEU A 49 -1.96 5.67 2.19
CA LEU A 49 -1.32 4.43 2.62
C LEU A 49 -0.60 4.59 3.97
N LEU A 50 0.16 5.68 4.15
CA LEU A 50 0.83 5.97 5.42
C LEU A 50 -0.19 6.13 6.56
N ARG A 51 -1.32 6.81 6.32
CA ARG A 51 -2.38 6.96 7.32
C ARG A 51 -2.98 5.62 7.72
N ILE A 52 -3.28 4.75 6.76
CA ILE A 52 -3.79 3.39 7.03
C ILE A 52 -2.78 2.58 7.84
N LEU A 53 -1.49 2.68 7.50
CA LEU A 53 -0.41 2.00 8.23
C LEU A 53 -0.30 2.50 9.67
N GLU A 54 -0.41 3.80 9.92
CA GLU A 54 -0.43 4.36 11.27
C GLU A 54 -1.64 3.89 12.08
N GLU A 55 -2.83 3.92 11.49
CA GLU A 55 -4.07 3.46 12.13
C GLU A 55 -3.95 1.97 12.52
N LYS A 56 -3.46 1.13 11.60
CA LYS A 56 -3.21 -0.30 11.85
C LYS A 56 -2.14 -0.52 12.94
N ARG A 57 -1.06 0.27 12.94
CA ARG A 57 -0.01 0.18 13.95
C ARG A 57 -0.51 0.61 15.33
N LYS A 58 -1.37 1.64 15.41
CA LYS A 58 -2.02 2.07 16.66
C LYS A 58 -2.95 0.98 17.20
N LEU A 59 -3.77 0.37 16.35
CA LEU A 59 -4.66 -0.73 16.72
C LEU A 59 -3.88 -1.95 17.23
N SER A 60 -2.75 -2.27 16.61
CA SER A 60 -1.89 -3.38 17.05
C SER A 60 -1.22 -3.16 18.41
N LYS A 61 -1.08 -1.91 18.87
CA LYS A 61 -0.49 -1.58 20.19
C LYS A 61 -1.53 -1.55 21.32
N GLN A 62 -2.83 -1.62 21.01
CA GLN A 62 -3.92 -1.60 21.99
C GLN A 62 -4.45 -3.00 22.35
N LYS A 63 -3.89 -4.06 21.74
CA LYS A 63 -4.13 -5.46 22.11
C LYS A 63 -2.96 -5.96 22.96
#